data_AF-A0A2U3KEX8-F1
#
_entry.id   AF-A0A2U3KEX8-F1
#
_cell.length_a   1.000
_cell.length_b   1.000
_cell.length_c   1.000
_cell.angle_alpha   90.00
_cell.angle_beta   90.00
_cell.angle_gamma   90.00
#
_symmetry.space_group_name_H-M   'P 1'
#
loop_
_entity.id
_entity.type
_entity.pdbx_description
1 polymer ?
#
loop_
_entity_poly.entity_id
_entity_poly.type
_entity_poly.pdbx_seq_one_letter_code
_entity_poly.pdbx_strand_id
1 'polypeptide(L)'
;MIIIGFGMGKVEYMLSRLMAFDAEIIGTWGCLPEYYPQVLEMVVTGKISVGPFVQTRPMSTIREAFEEAHRTPPDRRIILIPDF
;
A
#
# COMPACT_ATOMS: atom_id res chain seq x y z
N MET A 1 14.78 -7.94 6.43
CA MET A 1 13.36 -8.32 6.23
C MET A 1 12.54 -7.05 6.32
N ILE A 2 11.73 -6.75 5.30
CA ILE A 2 10.87 -5.56 5.28
C ILE A 2 9.44 -6.04 5.50
N ILE A 3 8.83 -5.65 6.63
CA ILE A 3 7.42 -5.92 6.91
C ILE A 3 6.67 -4.60 6.72
N ILE A 4 5.77 -4.56 5.75
CA ILE A 4 4.93 -3.40 5.46
C ILE A 4 3.49 -3.82 5.69
N GLY A 5 2.77 -3.06 6.50
CA GLY A 5 1.36 -3.30 6.76
C GLY A 5 0.93 -2.86 8.15
N PHE A 6 -0.35 -3.06 8.41
CA PHE A 6 -0.97 -2.79 9.70
C PHE A 6 -1.50 -4.10 10.29
N GLY A 7 -1.33 -4.27 11.59
CA GLY A 7 -1.91 -5.36 12.36
C GLY A 7 -2.27 -4.89 13.76
N MET A 8 -3.29 -5.49 14.35
CA MET A 8 -3.75 -5.15 15.70
C MET A 8 -2.86 -5.76 16.81
N GLY A 9 -2.04 -6.76 16.46
CA GLY A 9 -1.18 -7.47 17.40
C GLY A 9 0.06 -6.67 17.77
N LYS A 10 0.52 -6.83 19.02
CA LYS A 10 1.86 -6.38 19.42
C LYS A 10 2.90 -7.35 18.84
N VAL A 11 4.02 -6.80 18.37
CA VAL A 11 5.16 -7.60 17.91
C VAL A 11 6.17 -7.70 19.05
N GLU A 12 6.41 -8.92 19.53
CA GLU A 12 7.49 -9.22 20.46
C GLU A 12 8.74 -9.64 19.68
N TYR A 13 9.87 -8.98 19.94
CA TYR A 13 11.11 -9.23 19.21
C TYR A 13 12.33 -9.31 20.13
N MET A 14 13.21 -10.27 19.85
CA MET A 14 14.48 -10.44 20.57
C MET A 14 15.54 -9.52 19.97
N LEU A 15 15.75 -8.33 20.58
CA LEU A 15 16.66 -7.31 20.05
C LEU A 15 18.12 -7.78 19.90
N SER A 16 18.57 -8.75 20.69
CA SER A 16 19.92 -9.33 20.53
C SER A 16 20.12 -10.01 19.17
N ARG A 17 19.04 -10.46 18.52
CA ARG A 17 19.13 -10.96 17.14
C ARG A 17 19.36 -9.84 16.13
N LEU A 18 18.78 -8.65 16.35
CA LEU A 18 19.11 -7.49 15.51
C LEU A 18 20.58 -7.15 15.65
N MET A 19 21.10 -7.12 16.89
CA MET A 19 22.50 -6.83 17.16
C MET A 19 23.44 -7.87 16.53
N ALA A 20 23.11 -9.16 16.62
CA ALA A 20 23.94 -10.22 16.06
C ALA A 20 24.10 -10.12 14.53
N PHE A 21 23.14 -9.49 13.85
CA PHE A 21 23.13 -9.34 12.40
C PHE A 21 23.29 -7.89 11.94
N ASP A 22 23.57 -6.94 12.85
CA ASP A 22 23.59 -5.50 12.58
C ASP A 22 22.37 -5.03 11.76
N ALA A 23 21.18 -5.48 12.18
CA ALA A 23 19.92 -5.27 11.46
C ALA A 23 19.07 -4.15 12.08
N GLU A 24 18.31 -3.45 11.23
CA GLU A 24 17.43 -2.36 11.64
C GLU A 24 15.94 -2.77 11.61
N ILE A 25 15.15 -2.17 12.52
CA ILE A 25 13.69 -2.16 12.46
C ILE A 25 13.25 -0.71 12.22
N ILE A 26 12.62 -0.47 11.07
CA ILE A 26 12.19 0.86 10.65
C ILE A 26 10.67 0.85 10.45
N GLY A 27 9.96 1.76 11.11
CA GLY A 27 8.54 2.00 10.90
C GLY A 27 8.33 3.14 9.90
N THR A 28 7.44 2.94 8.93
CA THR A 28 7.02 3.99 7.97
C THR A 28 5.52 3.88 7.70
N TRP A 29 4.86 5.04 7.56
CA TRP A 29 3.42 5.12 7.27
C TRP A 29 3.13 5.36 5.77
N GLY A 30 4.05 6.03 5.08
CA GLY A 30 3.90 6.49 3.70
C GLY A 30 5.16 7.24 3.27
N CYS A 31 5.15 7.85 2.09
CA CYS A 31 6.28 8.66 1.64
C CYS A 31 6.10 10.13 2.02
N LEU A 32 7.21 10.83 2.26
CA LEU A 32 7.18 12.27 2.48
C LEU A 32 6.72 12.98 1.19
N PRO A 33 5.92 14.06 1.27
CA PRO A 33 5.45 14.81 0.10
C PRO A 33 6.58 15.26 -0.84
N GLU A 34 7.77 15.56 -0.30
CA GLU A 34 8.96 15.94 -1.08
C GLU A 34 9.40 14.89 -2.11
N TYR A 35 9.10 13.60 -1.88
CA TYR A 35 9.45 12.51 -2.81
C TYR A 35 8.38 12.26 -3.89
N TYR A 36 7.16 12.80 -3.74
CA TYR A 36 6.07 12.54 -4.69
C TYR A 36 6.42 12.93 -6.14
N PRO A 37 7.04 14.10 -6.42
CA PRO A 37 7.37 14.48 -7.79
C PRO A 37 8.26 13.47 -8.50
N GLN A 38 9.29 12.96 -7.80
CA GLN A 38 10.21 11.98 -8.34
C GLN A 38 9.53 10.63 -8.63
N VAL A 39 8.68 10.17 -7.70
CA VAL A 39 7.92 8.91 -7.89
C VAL A 39 6.91 9.06 -9.02
N LEU A 40 6.22 10.20 -9.11
CA LEU A 40 5.27 10.47 -10.19
C LEU A 40 5.96 10.47 -11.55
N GLU A 41 7.14 11.07 -11.67
CA GLU A 41 7.94 11.04 -12.89
C GLU A 41 8.27 9.59 -13.31
N MET A 42 8.61 8.70 -12.37
CA MET A 42 8.84 7.29 -12.67
C MET A 42 7.60 6.59 -13.22
N VAL A 43 6.41 6.94 -12.74
CA VAL A 43 5.14 6.40 -13.27
C VAL A 43 4.87 6.94 -14.68
N VAL A 44 4.99 8.26 -14.87
CA VAL A 44 4.71 8.93 -16.16
C VAL A 44 5.69 8.50 -17.24
N THR A 45 6.96 8.30 -16.89
CA THR A 45 8.00 7.80 -17.82
C THR A 45 7.94 6.30 -18.06
N GLY A 46 7.01 5.58 -17.41
CA GLY A 46 6.81 4.14 -17.58
C GLY A 46 7.85 3.27 -16.87
N LYS A 47 8.74 3.85 -16.05
CA LYS A 47 9.67 3.08 -15.19
C LYS A 47 8.91 2.28 -14.13
N ILE A 48 7.75 2.78 -13.68
CA ILE A 48 6.84 2.10 -12.77
C ILE A 48 5.47 1.97 -13.45
N SER A 49 4.98 0.74 -13.57
CA SER A 49 3.64 0.47 -14.13
C SER A 49 2.62 0.31 -13.01
N VAL A 50 1.67 1.26 -12.92
CA VAL A 50 0.57 1.24 -11.93
C VAL A 50 -0.70 0.64 -12.54
N GLY A 51 -0.96 0.88 -13.83
CA GLY A 51 -2.18 0.48 -14.54
C GLY A 51 -2.59 -1.00 -14.36
N PRO A 52 -1.68 -1.98 -14.48
CA PRO A 52 -2.01 -3.39 -14.30
C PRO A 52 -2.51 -3.77 -12.91
N PHE A 53 -2.24 -2.95 -11.89
CA PHE A 53 -2.56 -3.21 -10.49
C PHE A 53 -3.79 -2.45 -9.99
N VAL A 54 -4.50 -1.74 -10.88
CA VAL A 54 -5.70 -0.98 -10.53
C VAL A 54 -6.91 -1.47 -11.34
N GLN A 55 -8.10 -1.23 -10.80
CA GLN A 55 -9.38 -1.42 -11.47
C GLN A 55 -10.31 -0.26 -11.14
N THR A 56 -11.19 0.11 -12.08
CA THR A 56 -12.11 1.25 -11.91
C THR A 56 -13.53 0.77 -11.69
N ARG A 57 -14.28 1.43 -10.80
CA ARG A 57 -15.72 1.21 -10.60
C ARG A 57 -16.45 2.55 -10.45
N PRO A 58 -17.75 2.66 -10.81
CA PRO A 58 -18.52 3.87 -10.55
C PRO A 58 -18.62 4.16 -9.05
N MET A 59 -18.62 5.43 -8.65
CA MET A 59 -18.69 5.82 -7.24
C MET A 59 -20.04 5.46 -6.61
N SER A 60 -21.11 5.42 -7.40
CA SER A 60 -22.42 4.90 -7.00
C SER A 60 -22.39 3.47 -6.42
N THR A 61 -21.37 2.67 -6.72
CA THR A 61 -21.22 1.28 -6.22
C THR A 61 -20.28 1.17 -5.01
N ILE A 62 -20.07 2.26 -4.26
CA ILE A 62 -19.10 2.30 -3.15
C ILE A 62 -19.39 1.25 -2.07
N ARG A 63 -20.66 1.05 -1.72
CA ARG A 63 -21.04 0.11 -0.65
C ARG A 63 -20.63 -1.31 -1.01
N GLU A 64 -20.97 -1.76 -2.21
CA GLU A 64 -20.66 -3.08 -2.71
C GLU A 64 -19.14 -3.31 -2.78
N ALA A 65 -18.39 -2.30 -3.24
CA ALA A 65 -16.93 -2.37 -3.31
C ALA A 65 -16.29 -2.56 -1.92
N PHE A 66 -16.79 -1.88 -0.89
CA PHE A 66 -16.30 -2.05 0.48
C PHE A 66 -16.70 -3.40 1.08
N GLU A 67 -17.94 -3.84 0.88
CA GLU A 67 -18.39 -5.16 1.37
C GLU A 67 -17.58 -6.32 0.77
N GLU A 68 -17.28 -6.25 -0.53
CA GLU A 68 -16.43 -7.21 -1.23
C GLU A 68 -15.01 -7.22 -0.66
N ALA A 69 -14.37 -6.04 -0.55
CA ALA A 69 -12.99 -5.91 -0.10
C ALA A 69 -12.78 -6.39 1.36
N HIS A 70 -13.78 -6.25 2.23
CA HIS A 70 -13.73 -6.79 3.59
C HIS A 70 -13.81 -8.32 3.64
N ARG A 71 -14.55 -8.95 2.71
CA ARG A 71 -14.68 -10.41 2.63
C ARG A 71 -13.46 -11.06 1.98
N THR A 72 -12.96 -10.43 0.93
CA THR A 72 -11.81 -10.94 0.17
C THR A 72 -10.98 -9.76 -0.32
N PRO A 73 -9.68 -9.69 0.03
CA PRO A 73 -8.80 -8.66 -0.48
C PRO A 73 -8.82 -8.63 -2.02
N PRO A 74 -8.99 -7.46 -2.65
CA PRO A 74 -9.04 -7.38 -4.09
C PRO A 74 -7.66 -7.67 -4.69
N ASP A 75 -7.66 -8.36 -5.83
CA ASP A 75 -6.49 -8.64 -6.67
C ASP A 75 -5.84 -7.35 -7.20
N ARG A 76 -6.66 -6.34 -7.46
CA ARG A 76 -6.27 -5.01 -7.95
C ARG A 76 -6.92 -3.90 -7.14
N ARG A 77 -6.19 -2.81 -6.92
CA ARG A 77 -6.70 -1.65 -6.17
C ARG A 77 -7.92 -1.05 -6.87
N ILE A 78 -9.04 -1.01 -6.16
CA ILE A 78 -10.27 -0.36 -6.65
C ILE A 78 -10.10 1.16 -6.60
N ILE A 79 -10.36 1.83 -7.72
CA ILE A 79 -10.46 3.27 -7.89
C ILE A 79 -11.91 3.61 -8.22
N LEU A 80 -12.54 4.43 -7.39
CA LEU A 80 -13.91 4.88 -7.62
C LEU A 80 -13.92 6.14 -8.49
N ILE A 81 -14.70 6.13 -9.56
CA ILE A 81 -14.85 7.25 -10.48
C ILE A 81 -16.22 7.91 -10.24
N PRO A 82 -16.29 9.22 -9.94
CA PRO A 82 -17.56 9.94 -9.79
C PRO A 82 -18.45 9.81 -11.03
N ASP A 83 -19.73 9.50 -10.82
CA ASP A 83 -20.76 9.29 -11.85
C ASP A 83 -22.05 10.10 -11.60
N PHE A 84 -21.92 11.20 -10.84
CA PHE A 84 -22.98 12.15 -10.49
C PHE A 84 -22.68 13.56 -10.97
#